data_AF-A0A3N1VYN3-F1
#
_entry.id   AF-A0A3N1VYN3-F1
#
_cell.length_a   1.000
_cell.length_b   1.000
_cell.length_c   1.000
_cell.angle_alpha   90.00
_cell.angle_beta   90.00
_cell.angle_gamma   90.00
#
_symmetry.space_group_name_H-M   'P 1'
#
loop_
_entity.id
_entity.type
_entity.pdbx_description
1 polymer ?
#
loop_
_entity_poly.entity_id
_entity_poly.type
_entity_poly.pdbx_seq_one_letter_code
_entity_poly.pdbx_strand_id
1 'polypeptide(L)'
;MKNYSYLYLFTISIAVLLVIFGFIVWNSGIYAETFLNDATRKNFILITLGLSFCLSLYAVHRGLIKSEKRIDYLKFFLGSFIILTVIAIIPLMTVAYYLPGKTSAYAASYTYSPRGHKSCAGANVDDPDLGRNIKICHPEGNYQFDKDIFVSKKTNALGAVILFALTTP
;
A
#
# COMPACT_ATOMS: atom_id res chain seq x y z
N MET A 1 21.43 -6.62 36.70
CA MET A 1 20.15 -6.59 35.95
C MET A 1 19.89 -5.14 35.55
N LYS A 2 19.62 -4.85 34.27
CA LYS A 2 19.27 -3.48 33.85
C LYS A 2 17.90 -3.14 34.46
N ASN A 3 17.87 -2.20 35.39
CA ASN A 3 16.63 -1.64 35.91
C ASN A 3 15.98 -0.84 34.77
N TYR A 4 15.11 -1.47 33.99
CA TYR A 4 14.26 -0.73 33.05
C TYR A 4 13.35 0.15 33.89
N SER A 5 13.72 1.44 34.00
CA SER A 5 12.90 2.43 34.68
C SER A 5 11.52 2.42 34.06
N TYR A 6 10.46 2.41 34.87
CA TYR A 6 9.06 2.41 34.41
C TYR A 6 8.79 3.47 33.34
N LEU A 7 9.53 4.59 33.39
CA LEU A 7 9.51 5.65 32.38
C LEU A 7 9.94 5.18 30.98
N TYR A 8 10.92 4.29 30.87
CA TYR A 8 11.41 3.73 29.61
C TYR A 8 10.39 2.78 28.97
N LEU A 9 9.74 1.94 29.77
CA LEU A 9 8.67 1.06 29.29
C LEU A 9 7.44 1.87 28.84
N PHE A 10 7.09 2.91 29.59
CA PHE A 10 6.00 3.81 29.24
C PHE A 10 6.25 4.56 27.93
N THR A 11 7.45 5.11 27.76
CA THR A 11 7.84 5.83 26.52
C THR A 11 7.87 4.90 25.30
N ILE A 12 8.38 3.67 25.43
CA ILE A 12 8.32 2.68 24.35
C ILE A 12 6.86 2.34 24.00
N SER A 13 6.02 2.11 25.00
CA SER A 13 4.62 1.77 24.79
C SER A 13 3.88 2.86 24.02
N ILE A 14 4.08 4.13 24.39
CA ILE A 14 3.51 5.27 23.67
C ILE A 14 4.06 5.34 22.24
N ALA A 15 5.37 5.18 22.04
CA ALA A 15 5.97 5.21 20.71
C ALA A 15 5.38 4.14 19.78
N VAL A 16 5.22 2.91 20.28
CA VAL A 16 4.60 1.80 19.52
C VAL A 16 3.15 2.12 19.18
N LEU A 17 2.37 2.64 20.14
CA LEU A 17 0.98 3.02 19.89
C LEU A 17 0.87 4.13 18.84
N LEU A 18 1.76 5.13 18.86
CA LEU A 18 1.80 6.19 17.86
C LEU A 18 2.14 5.65 16.46
N VAL A 19 3.06 4.70 16.35
CA VAL A 19 3.39 4.04 15.07
C VAL A 19 2.19 3.25 14.54
N ILE A 20 1.51 2.49 15.40
CA ILE A 20 0.31 1.73 15.01
C ILE A 20 -0.81 2.67 14.57
N PHE A 21 -1.07 3.72 15.34
CA PHE A 21 -2.07 4.73 15.01
C PHE A 21 -1.76 5.42 13.68
N GLY A 22 -0.51 5.86 13.50
CA GLY A 22 -0.05 6.46 12.25
C GLY A 22 -0.22 5.52 11.06
N PHE A 23 0.08 4.23 11.23
CA PHE A 23 -0.12 3.22 10.20
C PHE A 23 -1.60 3.03 9.85
N ILE A 24 -2.49 3.02 10.85
CA ILE A 24 -3.95 2.91 10.62
C ILE A 24 -4.46 4.10 9.81
N VAL A 25 -4.10 5.32 10.21
CA VAL A 25 -4.49 6.56 9.51
C VAL A 25 -3.94 6.58 8.08
N TRP A 26 -2.67 6.21 7.91
CA TRP A 26 -2.06 6.08 6.60
C TRP A 26 -2.78 5.06 5.73
N ASN A 27 -3.15 3.91 6.30
CA ASN A 27 -3.83 2.85 5.56
C ASN A 27 -5.25 3.25 5.14
N SER A 28 -6.00 3.94 5.99
CA SER A 28 -7.36 4.39 5.67
C SER A 28 -7.41 5.58 4.71
N GLY A 29 -6.41 6.46 4.74
CA GLY A 29 -6.41 7.68 3.91
C GLY A 29 -5.57 7.55 2.64
N ILE A 30 -4.31 7.14 2.76
CA ILE A 30 -3.37 7.12 1.62
C ILE A 30 -3.50 5.82 0.83
N TYR A 31 -3.43 4.68 1.53
CA TYR A 31 -3.41 3.38 0.86
C TYR A 31 -4.76 3.05 0.19
N ALA A 32 -5.88 3.39 0.83
CA ALA A 32 -7.22 3.13 0.30
C ALA A 32 -7.52 3.89 -1.00
N GLU A 33 -7.03 5.13 -1.13
CA GLU A 33 -7.36 6.01 -2.25
C GLU A 33 -6.32 5.99 -3.39
N THR A 34 -5.15 5.40 -3.15
CA THR A 34 -4.04 5.40 -4.12
C THR A 34 -3.98 4.08 -4.88
N PHE A 35 -3.91 4.17 -6.21
CA PHE A 35 -3.82 3.02 -7.11
C PHE A 35 -2.59 3.16 -8.01
N LEU A 36 -1.62 2.26 -7.85
CA LEU A 36 -0.42 2.26 -8.70
C LEU A 36 -0.71 1.75 -10.11
N ASN A 37 -0.07 2.36 -11.10
CA ASN A 37 -0.09 1.88 -12.48
C ASN A 37 0.62 0.52 -12.62
N ASP A 38 0.27 -0.20 -13.68
CA ASP A 38 0.84 -1.51 -13.97
C ASP A 38 2.37 -1.48 -14.15
N ALA A 39 2.89 -0.44 -14.82
CA ALA A 39 4.32 -0.22 -14.97
C ALA A 39 5.00 0.00 -13.61
N THR A 40 4.44 0.86 -12.76
CA THR A 40 4.97 1.16 -11.42
C THR A 40 4.98 -0.08 -10.54
N ARG A 41 3.90 -0.88 -10.56
CA ARG A 41 3.82 -2.14 -9.81
C ARG A 41 4.91 -3.13 -10.23
N LYS A 42 5.10 -3.31 -11.54
CA LYS A 42 6.14 -4.21 -12.08
C LYS A 42 7.54 -3.73 -11.72
N ASN A 43 7.82 -2.43 -11.91
CA ASN A 43 9.10 -1.83 -11.59
C ASN A 43 9.41 -1.90 -10.10
N PHE A 44 8.41 -1.68 -9.24
CA PHE A 44 8.56 -1.80 -7.80
C PHE A 44 9.02 -3.21 -7.39
N ILE A 45 8.36 -4.26 -7.91
CA ILE A 45 8.74 -5.65 -7.62
C ILE A 45 10.15 -5.96 -8.12
N LEU A 46 10.52 -5.47 -9.32
CA LEU A 46 11.87 -5.67 -9.86
C LEU A 46 12.94 -4.98 -9.02
N ILE A 47 12.69 -3.73 -8.59
CA ILE A 47 13.61 -2.97 -7.75
C ILE A 47 13.76 -3.63 -6.38
N THR A 48 12.66 -4.04 -5.73
CA THR A 48 12.75 -4.70 -4.42
C THR A 48 13.44 -6.05 -4.50
N LEU A 49 13.25 -6.81 -5.58
CA LEU A 49 13.94 -8.07 -5.85
C LEU A 49 15.44 -7.85 -6.06
N GLY A 50 15.81 -6.85 -6.86
CA GLY A 50 17.22 -6.51 -7.10
C GLY A 50 17.91 -6.03 -5.83
N LEU A 51 17.25 -5.20 -5.02
CA LEU A 51 17.80 -4.70 -3.77
C LEU A 51 17.93 -5.81 -2.73
N SER A 52 16.95 -6.71 -2.60
CA SER A 52 17.06 -7.87 -1.70
C SER A 52 18.17 -8.81 -2.14
N PHE A 53 18.40 -8.95 -3.44
CA PHE A 53 19.51 -9.74 -3.97
C PHE A 53 20.86 -9.12 -3.59
N CYS A 54 21.02 -7.80 -3.80
CA CYS A 54 22.23 -7.08 -3.40
C CYS A 54 22.48 -7.17 -1.89
N LEU A 55 21.43 -7.03 -1.06
CA LEU A 55 21.53 -7.19 0.40
C LEU A 55 21.96 -8.60 0.79
N SER A 56 21.44 -9.63 0.11
CA SER A 56 21.86 -11.01 0.36
C SER A 56 23.32 -11.25 0.01
N LEU A 57 23.80 -10.74 -1.13
CA LEU A 57 25.21 -10.82 -1.52
C LEU A 57 26.11 -10.07 -0.54
N TYR A 58 25.70 -8.87 -0.11
CA TYR A 58 26.43 -8.10 0.89
C TYR A 58 26.53 -8.83 2.23
N ALA A 59 25.45 -9.47 2.68
CA ALA A 59 25.43 -10.26 3.92
C ALA A 59 26.36 -11.47 3.84
N VAL A 60 26.43 -12.13 2.68
CA VAL A 60 27.38 -13.23 2.42
C VAL A 60 28.81 -12.73 2.40
N HIS A 61 29.10 -11.64 1.68
CA HIS A 61 30.44 -11.05 1.59
C HIS A 61 30.97 -10.62 2.97
N ARG A 62 30.11 -10.08 3.84
CA ARG A 62 30.45 -9.72 5.22
C ARG A 62 30.56 -10.92 6.17
N GLY A 63 30.23 -12.13 5.71
CA GLY A 63 30.23 -13.34 6.54
C GLY A 63 29.17 -13.34 7.64
N LEU A 64 28.08 -12.56 7.48
CA LEU A 64 26.96 -12.51 8.44
C LEU A 64 26.14 -13.80 8.44
N ILE A 65 26.17 -14.53 7.32
CA ILE A 65 25.50 -15.82 7.17
C ILE A 65 26.59 -16.85 6.93
N LYS A 66 26.92 -17.60 7.98
CA LYS A 66 27.78 -18.78 7.89
C LYS A 66 26.89 -20.00 8.03
N SER A 67 26.40 -20.51 6.91
CA SER A 67 25.72 -21.80 6.86
C SER A 67 26.35 -22.67 5.78
N GLU A 68 26.50 -23.95 6.09
CA GLU A 68 26.93 -24.98 5.14
C GLU A 68 25.82 -25.31 4.12
N LYS A 69 24.56 -25.00 4.43
CA LYS A 69 23.41 -25.33 3.60
C LYS A 69 23.02 -24.17 2.70
N ARG A 70 23.02 -24.41 1.38
CA ARG A 70 22.58 -23.42 0.35
C ARG A 70 21.15 -22.91 0.58
N ILE A 71 20.30 -23.72 1.21
CA ILE A 71 18.90 -23.38 1.53
C ILE A 71 18.81 -22.18 2.48
N ASP A 72 19.76 -22.00 3.39
CA ASP A 72 19.68 -20.93 4.38
C ASP A 72 19.94 -19.54 3.76
N TYR A 73 20.77 -19.48 2.72
CA TYR A 73 20.94 -18.26 1.93
C TYR A 73 19.68 -17.90 1.15
N LEU A 74 18.98 -18.91 0.60
CA LEU A 74 17.70 -18.71 -0.09
C LEU A 74 16.62 -18.19 0.88
N LYS A 75 16.54 -18.77 2.09
CA LYS A 75 15.62 -18.30 3.13
C LYS A 75 15.91 -16.85 3.52
N PHE A 76 17.18 -16.48 3.65
CA PHE A 76 17.56 -15.11 3.95
C PHE A 76 17.16 -14.15 2.83
N PHE A 77 17.44 -14.52 1.58
CA PHE A 77 17.04 -13.72 0.42
C PHE A 77 15.51 -13.53 0.34
N LEU A 78 14.73 -14.62 0.46
CA LEU A 78 13.27 -14.55 0.44
C LEU A 78 12.74 -13.71 1.61
N GLY A 79 13.27 -13.91 2.82
CA GLY A 79 12.88 -13.16 4.00
C GLY A 79 13.17 -11.67 3.83
N SER A 80 14.37 -11.32 3.36
CA SER A 80 14.73 -9.93 3.06
C SER A 80 13.85 -9.32 2.00
N PHE A 81 13.50 -10.06 0.94
CA PHE A 81 12.61 -9.58 -0.12
C PHE A 81 11.22 -9.24 0.42
N ILE A 82 10.62 -10.13 1.22
CA ILE A 82 9.29 -9.90 1.80
C ILE A 82 9.30 -8.68 2.72
N ILE A 83 10.27 -8.61 3.65
CA ILE A 83 10.39 -7.51 4.61
C ILE A 83 10.60 -6.18 3.87
N LEU A 84 11.52 -6.16 2.91
CA LEU A 84 11.82 -4.95 2.14
C LEU A 84 10.60 -4.47 1.36
N THR A 85 9.85 -5.39 0.74
CA THR A 85 8.65 -5.04 -0.03
C THR A 85 7.57 -4.42 0.86
N VAL A 86 7.35 -4.98 2.06
CA VAL A 86 6.40 -4.42 3.04
C VAL A 86 6.83 -3.06 3.55
N ILE A 87 8.13 -2.83 3.76
CA ILE A 87 8.62 -1.52 4.22
C ILE A 87 8.60 -0.49 3.09
N ALA A 88 8.97 -0.88 1.87
CA ALA A 88 9.13 0.03 0.74
C ALA A 88 7.80 0.45 0.08
N ILE A 89 6.71 -0.31 0.27
CA ILE A 89 5.40 0.08 -0.25
C ILE A 89 4.86 1.33 0.45
N ILE A 90 5.17 1.50 1.75
CA ILE A 90 4.71 2.65 2.55
C ILE A 90 5.17 3.98 1.93
N PRO A 91 6.48 4.24 1.73
CA PRO A 91 6.94 5.47 1.10
C PRO A 91 6.51 5.56 -0.36
N LEU A 92 6.44 4.45 -1.12
CA LEU A 92 6.02 4.50 -2.52
C LEU A 92 4.59 5.04 -2.67
N MET A 93 3.64 4.51 -1.90
CA MET A 93 2.24 4.97 -1.95
C MET A 93 2.11 6.40 -1.43
N THR A 94 2.90 6.76 -0.40
CA THR A 94 2.94 8.13 0.13
C THR A 94 3.42 9.13 -0.92
N VAL A 95 4.49 8.80 -1.64
CA VAL A 95 5.00 9.61 -2.75
C VAL A 95 3.98 9.68 -3.89
N ALA A 96 3.34 8.57 -4.24
CA ALA A 96 2.27 8.54 -5.24
C ALA A 96 1.06 9.41 -4.83
N TYR A 97 0.73 9.49 -3.55
CA TYR A 97 -0.35 10.33 -3.05
C TYR A 97 -0.03 11.83 -3.16
N TYR A 98 1.17 12.24 -2.71
CA TYR A 98 1.58 13.63 -2.70
C TYR A 98 2.00 14.16 -4.07
N LEU A 99 2.38 13.31 -5.03
CA LEU A 99 2.78 13.77 -6.36
C LEU A 99 1.65 14.56 -7.03
N PRO A 100 1.91 15.77 -7.54
CA PRO A 100 0.95 16.48 -8.36
C PRO A 100 0.69 15.69 -9.65
N GLY A 101 -0.51 15.85 -10.20
CA GLY A 101 -0.97 15.08 -11.35
C GLY A 101 -2.14 15.78 -12.04
N LYS A 102 -2.54 15.26 -13.19
CA LYS A 102 -3.69 15.78 -13.92
C LYS A 102 -4.97 15.31 -13.24
N THR A 103 -5.85 16.24 -12.91
CA THR A 103 -7.18 15.92 -12.40
C THR A 103 -8.10 15.55 -13.55
N SER A 104 -8.80 14.42 -13.43
CA SER A 104 -9.82 13.96 -14.35
C SER A 104 -11.03 13.47 -13.57
N ALA A 105 -12.20 13.50 -14.20
CA ALA A 105 -13.41 12.95 -13.63
C ALA A 105 -14.16 12.14 -14.69
N TYR A 106 -14.83 11.08 -14.25
CA TYR A 106 -15.63 10.23 -15.11
C TYR A 106 -16.83 9.69 -14.35
N ALA A 107 -17.89 9.39 -15.10
CA ALA A 107 -19.03 8.65 -14.60
C ALA A 107 -18.98 7.24 -15.17
N ALA A 108 -19.23 6.24 -14.34
CA ALA A 108 -19.29 4.85 -14.74
C ALA A 108 -20.35 4.13 -13.92
N SER A 109 -20.90 3.04 -14.47
CA SER A 109 -21.70 2.12 -13.69
C SER A 109 -20.79 1.28 -12.79
N TYR A 110 -21.27 0.95 -11.59
CA TYR A 110 -20.48 0.21 -10.61
C TYR A 110 -21.24 -1.00 -10.08
N THR A 111 -20.49 -1.90 -9.45
CA THR A 111 -21.08 -3.04 -8.71
C THR A 111 -20.81 -2.89 -7.22
N TYR A 112 -21.85 -3.02 -6.42
CA TYR A 112 -21.72 -2.99 -4.97
C TYR A 112 -20.81 -4.14 -4.49
N SER A 113 -19.79 -3.80 -3.71
CA SER A 113 -18.88 -4.74 -3.09
C SER A 113 -19.05 -4.72 -1.56
N PRO A 114 -19.61 -5.77 -0.95
CA PRO A 114 -19.78 -5.83 0.49
C PRO A 114 -18.43 -5.82 1.22
N ARG A 115 -18.48 -5.42 2.51
CA ARG A 115 -17.30 -5.44 3.38
C ARG A 115 -16.79 -6.87 3.54
N GLY A 116 -15.56 -7.12 3.13
CA GLY A 116 -14.86 -8.38 3.37
C GLY A 116 -14.03 -8.31 4.65
N HIS A 117 -13.55 -9.46 5.14
CA HIS A 117 -12.72 -9.52 6.35
C HIS A 117 -11.40 -8.75 6.25
N LYS A 118 -10.93 -8.47 5.02
CA LYS A 118 -9.70 -7.72 4.71
C LYS A 118 -9.93 -6.55 3.74
N SER A 119 -11.17 -6.12 3.55
CA SER A 119 -11.52 -5.12 2.52
C SER A 119 -12.69 -4.26 2.99
N CYS A 120 -12.74 -3.00 2.55
CA CYS A 120 -13.82 -2.07 2.84
C CYS A 120 -15.15 -2.49 2.16
N ALA A 121 -16.28 -1.95 2.61
CA ALA A 121 -17.47 -1.92 1.75
C ALA A 121 -17.30 -0.77 0.75
N GLY A 122 -17.81 -0.94 -0.46
CA GLY A 122 -17.71 0.12 -1.45
C GLY A 122 -18.18 -0.27 -2.83
N ALA A 123 -17.64 0.42 -3.84
CA ALA A 123 -18.04 0.29 -5.23
C ALA A 123 -16.87 -0.27 -6.07
N ASN A 124 -17.12 -1.35 -6.81
CA ASN A 124 -16.21 -1.85 -7.82
C ASN A 124 -16.50 -1.15 -9.15
N VAL A 125 -15.52 -0.42 -9.68
CA VAL A 125 -15.63 0.42 -10.87
C VAL A 125 -14.50 0.09 -11.82
N ASP A 126 -14.79 -0.03 -13.12
CA ASP A 126 -13.74 -0.13 -14.12
C ASP A 126 -13.15 1.25 -14.40
N ASP A 127 -11.89 1.44 -14.01
CA ASP A 127 -11.19 2.71 -14.21
C ASP A 127 -10.61 2.78 -15.63
N PRO A 128 -11.00 3.79 -16.44
CA PRO A 128 -10.58 3.90 -17.83
C PRO A 128 -9.09 4.22 -18.01
N ASP A 129 -8.47 4.89 -17.03
CA ASP A 129 -7.06 5.29 -17.12
C ASP A 129 -6.12 4.17 -16.63
N LEU A 130 -6.54 3.39 -15.62
CA LEU A 130 -5.79 2.22 -15.16
C LEU A 130 -6.10 0.95 -15.96
N GLY A 131 -7.20 0.91 -16.71
CA GLY A 131 -7.60 -0.25 -17.51
C GLY A 131 -7.94 -1.49 -16.68
N ARG A 132 -8.41 -1.30 -15.45
CA ARG A 132 -8.75 -2.40 -14.52
C ARG A 132 -9.86 -2.00 -13.56
N ASN A 133 -10.51 -3.00 -12.98
CA ASN A 133 -11.45 -2.81 -11.90
C ASN A 133 -10.74 -2.35 -10.63
N ILE A 134 -11.19 -1.23 -10.06
CA ILE A 134 -10.74 -0.70 -8.78
C ILE A 134 -11.90 -0.72 -7.80
N LYS A 135 -11.57 -0.98 -6.53
CA LYS A 135 -12.53 -0.94 -5.44
C LYS A 135 -12.38 0.37 -4.68
N ILE A 136 -13.38 1.23 -4.79
CA ILE A 136 -13.46 2.52 -4.10
C ILE A 136 -14.11 2.28 -2.73
N CYS A 137 -13.43 2.65 -1.66
CA CYS A 137 -13.93 2.48 -0.30
C CYS A 137 -14.88 3.62 0.07
N HIS A 138 -16.05 3.29 0.62
CA HIS A 138 -16.98 4.26 1.22
C HIS A 138 -17.28 5.50 0.34
N PRO A 139 -17.69 5.33 -0.93
CA PRO A 139 -18.12 6.47 -1.74
C PRO A 139 -19.34 7.15 -1.10
N GLU A 140 -19.47 8.46 -1.31
CA GLU A 140 -20.61 9.24 -0.83
C GLU A 140 -21.90 8.81 -1.56
N GLY A 141 -23.05 8.91 -0.89
CA GLY A 141 -24.33 8.50 -1.46
C GLY A 141 -24.76 7.09 -1.06
N ASN A 142 -25.77 6.55 -1.75
CA ASN A 142 -26.34 5.25 -1.42
C ASN A 142 -25.76 4.13 -2.27
N TYR A 143 -24.48 3.84 -2.05
CA TYR A 143 -23.71 2.90 -2.87
C TYR A 143 -24.19 1.45 -2.82
N GLN A 144 -25.17 1.11 -1.98
CA GLN A 144 -25.81 -0.20 -1.95
C GLN A 144 -26.96 -0.33 -2.96
N PHE A 145 -27.62 0.77 -3.32
CA PHE A 145 -28.83 0.76 -4.16
C PHE A 145 -28.69 1.57 -5.45
N ASP A 146 -27.77 2.54 -5.46
CA ASP A 146 -27.45 3.32 -6.65
C ASP A 146 -26.79 2.44 -7.74
N LYS A 147 -26.69 2.97 -8.96
CA LYS A 147 -26.17 2.22 -10.13
C LYS A 147 -24.94 2.85 -10.75
N ASP A 148 -24.87 4.17 -10.70
CA ASP A 148 -23.81 4.95 -11.31
C ASP A 148 -23.00 5.67 -10.23
N ILE A 149 -21.73 5.91 -10.54
CA ILE A 149 -20.80 6.61 -9.67
C ILE A 149 -20.01 7.63 -10.47
N PHE A 150 -19.95 8.84 -9.93
CA PHE A 150 -19.08 9.89 -10.39
C PHE A 150 -17.79 9.84 -9.59
N VAL A 151 -16.66 9.65 -10.28
CA VAL A 151 -15.34 9.53 -9.67
C VAL A 151 -14.47 10.67 -10.17
N SER A 152 -13.98 11.48 -9.23
CA SER A 152 -12.93 12.48 -9.45
C SER A 152 -11.61 11.95 -8.92
N LYS A 153 -10.58 12.00 -9.76
CA LYS A 153 -9.26 11.47 -9.43
C LYS A 153 -8.15 12.36 -9.97
N LYS A 154 -6.95 12.15 -9.43
CA LYS A 154 -5.71 12.75 -9.86
C LYS A 154 -4.79 11.65 -10.38
N THR A 155 -4.36 11.76 -11.63
CA THR A 155 -3.47 10.79 -12.27
C THR A 155 -2.06 11.38 -12.39
N ASN A 156 -1.05 10.62 -11.97
CA ASN A 156 0.36 11.00 -12.04
C ASN A 156 1.20 9.87 -12.64
N ALA A 157 2.53 10.07 -12.70
CA ALA A 157 3.45 9.10 -13.28
C ALA A 157 3.46 7.74 -12.55
N LEU A 158 3.12 7.72 -11.26
CA LEU A 158 3.15 6.51 -10.43
C LEU A 158 1.81 5.76 -10.44
N GLY A 159 0.68 6.47 -10.61
CA GLY A 159 -0.64 5.91 -10.47
C GLY A 159 -1.77 6.93 -10.57
N ALA A 160 -2.92 6.58 -10.00
CA ALA A 160 -4.01 7.51 -9.75
C ALA A 160 -4.36 7.56 -8.26
N VAL A 161 -4.92 8.68 -7.84
CA VAL A 161 -5.39 8.94 -6.48
C VAL A 161 -6.83 9.42 -6.59
N ILE A 162 -7.76 8.73 -5.93
CA ILE A 162 -9.15 9.17 -5.88
C ILE A 162 -9.24 10.38 -4.95
N LEU A 163 -9.90 11.42 -5.43
CA LEU A 163 -10.14 12.64 -4.66
C LEU A 163 -11.54 12.66 -4.08
N PHE A 164 -12.51 12.18 -4.86
CA PHE A 164 -13.92 12.21 -4.51
C PHE A 164 -14.68 11.16 -5.32
N ALA A 165 -15.65 10.51 -4.69
CA ALA A 165 -16.54 9.57 -5.36
C ALA A 165 -17.95 9.70 -4.81
N LEU A 166 -18.94 9.86 -5.70
CA LEU A 166 -20.35 10.06 -5.35
C LEU A 166 -21.21 9.12 -6.18
N THR A 167 -22.06 8.34 -5.52
CA THR A 167 -23.05 7.50 -6.20
C THR A 167 -24.31 8.28 -6.52
N THR A 168 -24.92 7.93 -7.65
CA THR A 168 -26.16 8.53 -8.14
C THR A 168 -27.18 7.44 -8.50
N PRO A 169 -28.46 7.67 -8.20
CA PRO A 169 -29.53 6.70 -8.43
C PRO A 169 -29.74 6.37 -9.92
#